data_AF-A0A2N2S435-F1
#
_entry.id   AF-A0A2N2S435-F1
#
_cell.length_a   1.000
_cell.length_b   1.000
_cell.length_c   1.000
_cell.angle_alpha   90.00
_cell.angle_beta   90.00
_cell.angle_gamma   90.00
#
_symmetry.space_group_name_H-M   'P 1'
#
loop_
_entity.id
_entity.type
_entity.pdbx_description
1 polymer ?
#
loop_
_entity_poly.entity_id
_entity_poly.type
_entity_poly.pdbx_seq_one_letter_code
_entity_poly.pdbx_strand_id
1 'polypeptide(L)'
;EAKRAFLAARAQMRELDGKLQGREALTLALQDIQRKLARFEGADHAALLKNYQRTNRQSRELERQFDASTELATRLKALADDLLAEDLPEGLFDTAEDGPALSIVQALHAAIAKAQQDVERAANVLQERGQVLRGELEASPWFARIDAAKTAYEQLKADLQQQGVSDPSEYGRLVQEKQRLEIELKKLEALQKQHTELREKAKSLLEQVQSARRAISTQRSAFLQATLQGNPFVRIDLIPYSRDAQGIERSLREVLGAAEGKYVDDLYQEQEGASPKGLVADLLGTVDLVEQPGVWDTAAFEQALLTQKKRLSQAGRGQAEFGGWFNKFLKAEADKRPEFIDHILCWFPEDGLQVEYSRKGDGRDFQSIGQASAGQRAAAMLAFLLAHGNEPLVLDQPEDDLDNHLIYGLVVQQIRSNKLRRQLIIVTHNPNIV
;
A
#
# COMPACT_ATOMS: atom_id res chain seq x y z
N GLU A 1 5.09 8.37 -0.96
CA GLU A 1 3.60 8.34 -0.89
C GLU A 1 3.03 6.92 -0.85
N ALA A 2 3.32 6.06 -1.84
CA ALA A 2 2.83 4.67 -1.90
C ALA A 2 2.97 3.87 -0.59
N LYS A 3 4.11 3.99 0.11
CA LYS A 3 4.34 3.35 1.43
C LYS A 3 3.31 3.80 2.48
N ARG A 4 2.99 5.10 2.55
CA ARG A 4 2.00 5.63 3.50
C ARG A 4 0.61 5.11 3.15
N ALA A 5 0.25 5.10 1.87
CA ALA A 5 -1.03 4.57 1.39
C ALA A 5 -1.19 3.07 1.69
N PHE A 6 -0.13 2.27 1.50
CA PHE A 6 -0.13 0.85 1.88
C PHE A 6 -0.36 0.65 3.38
N LEU A 7 0.39 1.35 4.23
CA LEU A 7 0.25 1.26 5.69
C LEU A 7 -1.16 1.69 6.14
N ALA A 8 -1.73 2.73 5.55
CA ALA A 8 -3.10 3.16 5.82
C ALA A 8 -4.14 2.09 5.43
N ALA A 9 -4.02 1.49 4.24
CA ALA A 9 -4.91 0.42 3.80
C ALA A 9 -4.83 -0.80 4.74
N ARG A 10 -3.63 -1.17 5.19
CA ARG A 10 -3.42 -2.27 6.14
C ARG A 10 -3.96 -1.96 7.54
N ALA A 11 -3.89 -0.71 7.98
CA ALA A 11 -4.52 -0.27 9.22
C ALA A 11 -6.05 -0.38 9.15
N GLN A 12 -6.66 0.07 8.05
CA GLN A 12 -8.11 -0.09 7.81
C GLN A 12 -8.53 -1.57 7.79
N MET A 13 -7.72 -2.44 7.18
CA MET A 13 -7.97 -3.89 7.20
C MET A 13 -8.01 -4.45 8.63
N ARG A 14 -7.06 -4.07 9.49
CA ARG A 14 -7.05 -4.51 10.90
C ARG A 14 -8.28 -4.05 11.68
N GLU A 15 -8.75 -2.84 11.41
CA GLU A 15 -9.99 -2.34 12.02
C GLU A 15 -11.20 -3.18 11.58
N LEU A 16 -11.27 -3.53 10.29
CA LEU A 16 -12.31 -4.42 9.77
C LEU A 16 -12.21 -5.84 10.33
N ASP A 17 -11.00 -6.38 10.46
CA ASP A 17 -10.77 -7.70 11.09
C ASP A 17 -11.38 -7.73 12.50
N GLY A 18 -11.17 -6.67 13.30
CA GLY A 18 -11.79 -6.52 14.62
C GLY A 18 -13.33 -6.50 14.56
N LYS A 19 -13.93 -5.79 13.60
CA LYS A 19 -15.39 -5.75 13.41
C LYS A 19 -15.98 -7.07 12.92
N LEU A 20 -15.18 -7.86 12.21
CA LEU A 20 -15.56 -9.18 11.69
C LEU A 20 -15.42 -10.28 12.75
N GLN A 21 -14.77 -10.01 13.89
CA GLN A 21 -14.73 -10.92 15.03
C GLN A 21 -16.15 -11.15 15.57
N GLY A 22 -16.58 -12.41 15.64
CA GLY A 22 -17.92 -12.79 16.10
C GLY A 22 -18.93 -13.14 15.01
N ARG A 23 -18.57 -12.99 13.72
CA ARG A 23 -19.41 -13.46 12.61
C ARG A 23 -19.82 -14.93 12.77
N GLU A 24 -18.89 -15.78 13.17
CA GLU A 24 -19.14 -17.21 13.38
C GLU A 24 -20.13 -17.45 14.52
N ALA A 25 -19.96 -16.75 15.65
CA ALA A 25 -20.86 -16.85 16.80
C ALA A 25 -22.29 -16.42 16.44
N LEU A 26 -22.46 -15.32 15.69
CA LEU A 26 -23.77 -14.87 15.21
C LEU A 26 -24.39 -15.86 14.21
N THR A 27 -23.59 -16.49 13.37
CA THR A 27 -24.03 -17.54 12.44
C THR A 27 -24.57 -18.75 13.20
N LEU A 28 -23.85 -19.21 14.24
CA LEU A 28 -24.28 -20.32 15.09
C LEU A 28 -25.56 -19.97 15.87
N ALA A 29 -25.66 -18.75 16.41
CA ALA A 29 -26.86 -18.27 17.09
C ALA A 29 -28.08 -18.26 16.15
N LEU A 30 -27.90 -17.78 14.90
CA LEU A 30 -28.96 -17.79 13.90
C LEU A 30 -29.43 -19.22 13.60
N GLN A 31 -28.51 -20.18 13.48
CA GLN A 31 -28.84 -21.59 13.25
C GLN A 31 -29.58 -22.22 14.44
N ASP A 32 -29.28 -21.83 15.68
CA ASP A 32 -30.02 -22.28 16.87
C ASP A 32 -31.45 -21.73 16.88
N ILE A 33 -31.63 -20.43 16.62
CA ILE A 33 -32.96 -19.80 16.53
C ILE A 33 -33.79 -20.42 15.41
N GLN A 34 -33.18 -20.69 14.25
CA GLN A 34 -33.85 -21.37 13.14
C GLN A 34 -34.33 -22.77 13.54
N ARG A 35 -33.53 -23.53 14.32
CA ARG A 35 -33.94 -24.83 14.87
C ARG A 35 -35.08 -24.72 15.88
N LYS A 36 -35.07 -23.71 16.75
CA LYS A 36 -36.16 -23.45 17.71
C LYS A 36 -37.46 -23.10 16.99
N LEU A 37 -37.42 -22.19 16.01
CA LEU A 37 -38.59 -21.84 15.20
C LEU A 37 -39.18 -23.04 14.45
N ALA A 38 -38.33 -23.93 13.92
CA ALA A 38 -38.80 -25.14 13.25
C ALA A 38 -39.62 -26.08 14.16
N ARG A 39 -39.40 -26.06 15.49
CA ARG A 39 -40.19 -26.85 16.45
C ARG A 39 -41.60 -26.28 16.67
N PHE A 40 -41.73 -24.95 16.68
CA PHE A 40 -43.05 -24.28 16.75
C PHE A 40 -43.88 -24.48 15.48
N GLU A 41 -43.22 -24.66 14.33
CA GLU A 41 -43.86 -24.88 13.02
C GLU A 41 -44.32 -26.33 12.77
N GLY A 42 -44.25 -27.21 13.78
CA GLY A 42 -44.66 -28.62 13.70
C GLY A 42 -46.08 -28.95 14.21
N ALA A 43 -46.80 -28.01 14.84
CA ALA A 43 -48.14 -28.21 15.43
C ALA A 43 -49.24 -27.41 14.69
N ASP A 44 -50.52 -27.63 15.01
CA ASP A 44 -51.76 -27.16 14.35
C ASP A 44 -51.80 -25.70 13.82
N HIS A 45 -50.93 -24.81 14.30
CA HIS A 45 -50.84 -23.40 13.87
C HIS A 45 -49.73 -23.12 12.82
N ALA A 46 -49.02 -24.16 12.37
CA ALA A 46 -47.88 -24.06 11.45
C ALA A 46 -48.19 -23.30 10.16
N ALA A 47 -49.38 -23.51 9.57
CA ALA A 47 -49.76 -22.87 8.32
C ALA A 47 -49.93 -21.35 8.47
N LEU A 48 -50.55 -20.90 9.56
CA LEU A 48 -50.76 -19.48 9.87
C LEU A 48 -49.42 -18.80 10.17
N LEU A 49 -48.59 -19.43 11.01
CA LEU A 49 -47.27 -18.93 11.38
C LEU A 49 -46.32 -18.84 10.16
N LYS A 50 -46.31 -19.86 9.29
CA LYS A 50 -45.55 -19.83 8.03
C LYS A 50 -46.05 -18.75 7.08
N ASN A 51 -47.36 -18.54 7.00
CA ASN A 51 -47.92 -17.47 6.16
C ASN A 51 -47.50 -16.09 6.69
N TYR A 52 -47.59 -15.84 7.99
CA TYR A 52 -47.12 -14.59 8.62
C TYR A 52 -45.62 -14.36 8.42
N GLN A 53 -44.78 -15.38 8.61
CA GLN A 53 -43.34 -15.26 8.32
C GLN A 53 -43.08 -14.92 6.86
N ARG A 54 -43.79 -15.59 5.93
CA ARG A 54 -43.63 -15.37 4.50
C ARG A 54 -44.01 -13.93 4.14
N THR A 55 -45.19 -13.45 4.56
CA THR A 55 -45.63 -12.08 4.25
C THR A 55 -44.69 -11.05 4.87
N ASN A 56 -44.25 -11.25 6.12
CA ASN A 56 -43.30 -10.34 6.77
C ASN A 56 -41.94 -10.28 6.04
N ARG A 57 -41.43 -11.43 5.55
CA ARG A 57 -40.23 -11.46 4.69
C ARG A 57 -40.44 -10.74 3.36
N GLN A 58 -41.59 -10.94 2.71
CA GLN A 58 -41.89 -10.29 1.44
C GLN A 58 -42.01 -8.76 1.61
N SER A 59 -42.70 -8.30 2.66
CA SER A 59 -42.82 -6.87 3.00
C SER A 59 -41.45 -6.21 3.16
N ARG A 60 -40.57 -6.81 3.96
CA ARG A 60 -39.23 -6.25 4.20
C ARG A 60 -38.34 -6.24 2.96
N GLU A 61 -38.39 -7.28 2.13
CA GLU A 61 -37.58 -7.28 0.92
C GLU A 61 -38.08 -6.22 -0.07
N LEU A 62 -39.39 -6.00 -0.18
CA LEU A 62 -39.93 -4.91 -0.99
C LEU A 62 -39.55 -3.53 -0.44
N GLU A 63 -39.69 -3.30 0.87
CA GLU A 63 -39.21 -2.07 1.52
C GLU A 63 -37.72 -1.83 1.24
N ARG A 64 -36.88 -2.86 1.39
CA ARG A 64 -35.45 -2.79 1.09
C ARG A 64 -35.18 -2.41 -0.38
N GLN A 65 -35.96 -2.93 -1.35
CA GLN A 65 -35.79 -2.58 -2.76
C GLN A 65 -36.13 -1.10 -3.02
N PHE A 66 -37.17 -0.56 -2.37
CA PHE A 66 -37.48 0.87 -2.45
C PHE A 66 -36.41 1.74 -1.78
N ASP A 67 -35.90 1.33 -0.63
CA ASP A 67 -34.82 2.04 0.07
C ASP A 67 -33.53 2.03 -0.77
N ALA A 68 -33.19 0.88 -1.37
CA ALA A 68 -32.03 0.77 -2.27
C ALA A 68 -32.19 1.64 -3.54
N SER A 69 -33.39 1.70 -4.12
CA SER A 69 -33.69 2.61 -5.24
C SER A 69 -33.52 4.08 -4.84
N THR A 70 -33.96 4.44 -3.64
CA THR A 70 -33.79 5.78 -3.08
C THR A 70 -32.31 6.11 -2.89
N GLU A 71 -31.52 5.17 -2.37
CA GLU A 71 -30.07 5.34 -2.22
C GLU A 71 -29.36 5.49 -3.58
N LEU A 72 -29.76 4.73 -4.59
CA LEU A 72 -29.23 4.88 -5.96
C LEU A 72 -29.52 6.27 -6.53
N ALA A 73 -30.73 6.79 -6.35
CA ALA A 73 -31.07 8.15 -6.77
C ALA A 73 -30.20 9.19 -6.06
N THR A 74 -29.95 9.04 -4.75
CA THR A 74 -29.06 9.93 -3.98
C THR A 74 -27.61 9.87 -4.49
N ARG A 75 -27.09 8.68 -4.80
CA ARG A 75 -25.74 8.52 -5.36
C ARG A 75 -25.61 9.15 -6.75
N LEU A 76 -26.64 9.05 -7.59
CA LEU A 76 -26.66 9.72 -8.89
C LEU A 76 -26.63 11.25 -8.73
N LYS A 77 -27.33 11.81 -7.73
CA LYS A 77 -27.26 13.24 -7.42
C LYS A 77 -25.85 13.66 -6.99
N ALA A 78 -25.24 12.92 -6.06
CA ALA A 78 -23.87 13.19 -5.63
C ALA A 78 -22.88 13.09 -6.81
N LEU A 79 -23.04 12.11 -7.71
CA LEU A 79 -22.22 12.02 -8.91
C LEU A 79 -22.42 13.22 -9.84
N ALA A 80 -23.65 13.73 -9.98
CA ALA A 80 -23.90 14.95 -10.73
C ALA A 80 -23.22 16.17 -10.09
N ASP A 81 -23.23 16.28 -8.75
CA ASP A 81 -22.56 17.36 -8.03
C ASP A 81 -21.04 17.34 -8.25
N ASP A 82 -20.44 16.14 -8.38
CA ASP A 82 -19.01 15.96 -8.65
C ASP A 82 -18.60 16.15 -10.13
N LEU A 83 -19.56 16.16 -11.06
CA LEU A 83 -19.32 16.35 -12.50
C LEU A 83 -19.13 17.83 -12.85
N LEU A 84 -18.01 18.40 -12.41
CA LEU A 84 -17.65 19.79 -12.67
C LEU A 84 -16.51 19.87 -13.69
N ALA A 85 -16.58 20.85 -14.58
CA ALA A 85 -15.46 21.20 -15.43
C ALA A 85 -14.37 21.88 -14.59
N GLU A 86 -13.10 21.54 -14.81
CA GLU A 86 -11.98 22.21 -14.17
C GLU A 86 -11.75 23.58 -14.81
N ASP A 87 -11.59 24.61 -13.99
CA ASP A 87 -11.24 25.94 -14.47
C ASP A 87 -9.83 25.97 -15.04
N LEU A 88 -9.66 26.72 -16.12
CA LEU A 88 -8.33 26.97 -16.68
C LEU A 88 -7.56 27.92 -15.75
N PRO A 89 -6.25 27.66 -15.50
CA PRO A 89 -5.41 28.59 -14.74
C PRO A 89 -5.37 29.98 -15.39
N GLU A 90 -5.52 31.03 -14.57
CA GLU A 90 -5.47 32.41 -15.07
C GLU A 90 -4.13 32.73 -15.74
N GLY A 91 -4.19 33.43 -16.89
CA GLY A 91 -3.01 33.89 -17.61
C GLY A 91 -2.26 32.82 -18.41
N LEU A 92 -2.75 31.58 -18.47
CA LEU A 92 -2.10 30.50 -19.23
C LEU A 92 -2.36 30.58 -20.75
N PHE A 93 -3.51 31.12 -21.15
CA PHE A 93 -3.92 31.24 -22.56
C PHE A 93 -4.17 32.71 -22.93
N ASP A 94 -3.73 33.12 -24.12
CA ASP A 94 -4.01 34.44 -24.68
C ASP A 94 -5.34 34.41 -25.44
N THR A 95 -6.28 35.26 -25.04
CA THR A 95 -7.62 35.28 -25.64
C THR A 95 -7.66 35.72 -27.11
N ALA A 96 -6.63 36.42 -27.60
CA ALA A 96 -6.52 36.87 -28.99
C ALA A 96 -5.79 35.85 -29.87
N GLU A 97 -4.79 35.13 -29.34
CA GLU A 97 -4.00 34.16 -30.11
C GLU A 97 -4.55 32.71 -30.00
N ASP A 98 -5.06 32.31 -28.84
CA ASP A 98 -5.45 30.92 -28.54
C ASP A 98 -6.97 30.64 -28.69
N GLY A 99 -7.69 31.51 -29.39
CA GLY A 99 -9.15 31.42 -29.59
C GLY A 99 -9.67 30.03 -30.02
N PRO A 100 -9.04 29.33 -30.98
CA PRO A 100 -9.45 27.97 -31.35
C PRO A 100 -9.37 26.97 -30.20
N ALA A 101 -8.30 26.99 -29.39
CA ALA A 101 -8.13 26.09 -28.26
C ALA A 101 -9.16 26.39 -27.15
N LEU A 102 -9.36 27.67 -26.84
CA LEU A 102 -10.38 28.11 -25.89
C LEU A 102 -11.79 27.68 -26.31
N SER A 103 -12.11 27.72 -27.61
CA SER A 103 -13.41 27.26 -28.12
C SER A 103 -13.64 25.75 -27.91
N ILE A 104 -12.59 24.93 -28.03
CA ILE A 104 -12.65 23.49 -27.77
C ILE A 104 -12.86 23.23 -26.28
N VAL A 105 -12.14 23.94 -25.42
CA VAL A 105 -12.32 23.82 -23.96
C VAL A 105 -13.73 24.25 -23.54
N GLN A 106 -14.26 25.33 -24.10
CA GLN A 106 -15.66 25.74 -23.87
C GLN A 106 -16.66 24.66 -24.33
N ALA A 107 -16.45 24.06 -25.50
CA ALA A 107 -17.29 22.96 -25.98
C ALA A 107 -17.20 21.72 -25.06
N LEU A 108 -16.01 21.43 -24.53
CA LEU A 108 -15.80 20.37 -23.54
C LEU A 108 -16.54 20.68 -22.23
N HIS A 109 -16.44 21.90 -21.71
CA HIS A 109 -17.14 22.34 -20.50
C HIS A 109 -18.66 22.25 -20.69
N ALA A 110 -19.18 22.66 -21.85
CA ALA A 110 -20.59 22.51 -22.19
C ALA A 110 -21.03 21.05 -22.26
N ALA A 111 -20.17 20.15 -22.77
CA ALA A 111 -20.45 18.71 -22.78
C ALA A 111 -20.48 18.11 -21.36
N ILE A 112 -19.57 18.52 -20.47
CA ILE A 112 -19.55 18.11 -19.06
C ILE A 112 -20.81 18.61 -18.35
N ALA A 113 -21.17 19.89 -18.51
CA ALA A 113 -22.37 20.47 -17.92
C ALA A 113 -23.66 19.77 -18.41
N LYS A 114 -23.71 19.39 -19.69
CA LYS A 114 -24.83 18.61 -20.22
C LYS A 114 -24.90 17.21 -19.59
N ALA A 115 -23.76 16.54 -19.44
CA ALA A 115 -23.70 15.23 -18.80
C ALA A 115 -24.16 15.31 -17.33
N GLN A 116 -23.73 16.33 -16.59
CA GLN A 116 -24.21 16.62 -15.23
C GLN A 116 -25.75 16.72 -15.19
N GLN A 117 -26.35 17.55 -16.05
CA GLN A 117 -27.80 17.74 -16.11
C GLN A 117 -28.55 16.45 -16.45
N ASP A 118 -28.02 15.63 -17.36
CA ASP A 118 -28.67 14.37 -17.76
C ASP A 118 -28.63 13.34 -16.61
N VAL A 119 -27.55 13.29 -15.83
CA VAL A 119 -27.45 12.44 -14.63
C VAL A 119 -28.41 12.92 -13.53
N GLU A 120 -28.47 14.23 -13.28
CA GLU A 120 -29.40 14.80 -12.30
C GLU A 120 -30.86 14.53 -12.68
N ARG A 121 -31.21 14.68 -13.96
CA ARG A 121 -32.55 14.35 -14.47
C ARG A 121 -32.88 12.88 -14.25
N ALA A 122 -31.96 11.97 -14.57
CA ALA A 122 -32.17 10.53 -14.36
C ALA A 122 -32.39 10.20 -12.88
N ALA A 123 -31.66 10.86 -11.98
CA ALA A 123 -31.80 10.69 -10.53
C ALA A 123 -33.20 11.13 -10.04
N ASN A 124 -33.68 12.30 -10.48
CA ASN A 124 -35.00 12.81 -10.12
C ASN A 124 -36.13 11.91 -10.65
N VAL A 125 -36.04 11.48 -11.91
CA VAL A 125 -37.03 10.56 -12.52
C VAL A 125 -37.10 9.24 -11.75
N LEU A 126 -35.95 8.67 -11.36
CA LEU A 126 -35.90 7.44 -10.58
C LEU A 126 -36.57 7.61 -9.21
N GLN A 127 -36.28 8.73 -8.53
CA GLN A 127 -36.85 9.03 -7.21
C GLN A 127 -38.38 9.19 -7.27
N GLU A 128 -38.89 9.99 -8.21
CA GLU A 128 -40.33 10.22 -8.38
C GLU A 128 -41.05 8.93 -8.76
N ARG A 129 -40.50 8.16 -9.72
CA ARG A 129 -41.10 6.88 -10.12
C ARG A 129 -41.10 5.87 -8.98
N GLY A 130 -40.04 5.85 -8.17
CA GLY A 130 -39.95 5.01 -6.97
C GLY A 130 -41.05 5.32 -5.96
N GLN A 131 -41.35 6.61 -5.72
CA GLN A 131 -42.44 7.03 -4.82
C GLN A 131 -43.82 6.63 -5.35
N VAL A 132 -44.08 6.82 -6.65
CA VAL A 132 -45.35 6.43 -7.28
C VAL A 132 -45.57 4.91 -7.16
N LEU A 133 -44.56 4.11 -7.50
CA LEU A 133 -44.63 2.64 -7.40
C LEU A 133 -44.83 2.16 -5.96
N ARG A 134 -44.27 2.88 -4.97
CA ARG A 134 -44.49 2.58 -3.55
C ARG A 134 -45.96 2.77 -3.17
N GLY A 135 -46.58 3.88 -3.60
CA GLY A 135 -48.00 4.12 -3.39
C GLY A 135 -48.90 3.09 -4.10
N GLU A 136 -48.56 2.70 -5.33
CA GLU A 136 -49.27 1.62 -6.05
C GLU A 136 -49.18 0.27 -5.31
N LEU A 137 -48.03 -0.05 -4.71
CA LEU A 137 -47.86 -1.27 -3.92
C LEU A 137 -48.70 -1.24 -2.64
N GLU A 138 -48.72 -0.12 -1.92
CA GLU A 138 -49.51 0.07 -0.68
C GLU A 138 -51.02 -0.06 -0.95
N ALA A 139 -51.49 0.36 -2.13
CA ALA A 139 -52.88 0.19 -2.57
C ALA A 139 -53.22 -1.22 -3.09
N SER A 140 -52.23 -2.12 -3.20
CA SER A 140 -52.42 -3.40 -3.87
C SER A 140 -53.16 -4.45 -3.01
N PRO A 141 -53.85 -5.43 -3.63
CA PRO A 141 -54.42 -6.57 -2.91
C PRO A 141 -53.36 -7.40 -2.16
N TRP A 142 -52.10 -7.35 -2.60
CA TRP A 142 -51.00 -8.00 -1.92
C TRP A 142 -50.71 -7.34 -0.56
N PHE A 143 -50.77 -6.01 -0.47
CA PHE A 143 -50.57 -5.29 0.78
C PHE A 143 -51.69 -5.61 1.79
N ALA A 144 -52.94 -5.64 1.31
CA ALA A 144 -54.08 -6.09 2.13
C ALA A 144 -53.91 -7.53 2.67
N ARG A 145 -53.31 -8.43 1.89
CA ARG A 145 -52.98 -9.80 2.36
C ARG A 145 -51.92 -9.82 3.46
N ILE A 146 -50.99 -8.86 3.45
CA ILE A 146 -49.98 -8.73 4.51
C ILE A 146 -50.65 -8.30 5.81
N ASP A 147 -51.50 -7.29 5.76
CA ASP A 147 -52.26 -6.83 6.93
C ASP A 147 -53.16 -7.95 7.50
N ALA A 148 -53.88 -8.67 6.63
CA ALA A 148 -54.69 -9.81 7.06
C ALA A 148 -53.85 -10.91 7.76
N ALA A 149 -52.66 -11.21 7.25
CA ALA A 149 -51.76 -12.19 7.88
C ALA A 149 -51.22 -11.70 9.24
N LYS A 150 -50.99 -10.38 9.39
CA LYS A 150 -50.59 -9.76 10.64
C LYS A 150 -51.72 -9.82 11.68
N THR A 151 -52.94 -9.46 11.30
CA THR A 151 -54.13 -9.56 12.17
C THR A 151 -54.38 -11.00 12.62
N ALA A 152 -54.29 -11.98 11.70
CA ALA A 152 -54.46 -13.39 12.03
C ALA A 152 -53.41 -13.90 13.04
N TYR A 153 -52.18 -13.40 12.96
CA TYR A 153 -51.13 -13.70 13.94
C TYR A 153 -51.41 -13.08 15.30
N GLU A 154 -51.90 -11.83 15.35
CA GLU A 154 -52.29 -11.16 16.59
C GLU A 154 -53.46 -11.87 17.29
N GLN A 155 -54.45 -12.34 16.53
CA GLN A 155 -55.55 -13.16 17.04
C GLN A 155 -55.05 -14.49 17.61
N LEU A 156 -54.21 -15.22 16.87
CA LEU A 156 -53.62 -16.46 17.36
C LEU A 156 -52.85 -16.25 18.69
N LYS A 157 -52.12 -15.13 18.80
CA LYS A 157 -51.40 -14.78 20.03
C LYS A 157 -52.37 -14.58 21.21
N ALA A 158 -53.52 -13.93 20.97
CA ALA A 158 -54.55 -13.75 21.99
C ALA A 158 -55.22 -15.08 22.39
N ASP A 159 -55.54 -15.94 21.42
CA ASP A 159 -56.19 -17.24 21.66
C ASP A 159 -55.29 -18.19 22.48
N LEU A 160 -54.00 -18.28 22.13
CA LEU A 160 -53.03 -19.10 22.86
C LEU A 160 -52.83 -18.61 24.30
N GLN A 161 -52.95 -17.31 24.54
CA GLN A 161 -52.85 -16.71 25.88
C GLN A 161 -54.08 -17.03 26.74
N GLN A 162 -55.28 -17.12 26.13
CA GLN A 162 -56.51 -17.56 26.80
C GLN A 162 -56.51 -19.07 27.11
N GLN A 163 -55.83 -19.88 26.30
CA GLN A 163 -55.72 -21.33 26.48
C GLN A 163 -54.63 -21.79 27.47
N GLY A 164 -53.94 -20.85 28.13
CA GLY A 164 -52.96 -21.16 29.18
C GLY A 164 -51.60 -21.64 28.67
N VAL A 165 -51.28 -21.42 27.39
CA VAL A 165 -49.92 -21.65 26.86
C VAL A 165 -48.97 -20.61 27.48
N SER A 166 -47.86 -21.07 28.04
CA SER A 166 -47.04 -20.29 28.98
C SER A 166 -46.31 -19.08 28.38
N ASP A 167 -45.98 -19.07 27.09
CA ASP A 167 -45.42 -17.88 26.43
C ASP A 167 -45.62 -17.82 24.89
N PRO A 168 -46.81 -17.46 24.38
CA PRO A 168 -47.05 -17.23 22.94
C PRO A 168 -46.19 -16.10 22.35
N SER A 169 -45.58 -15.28 23.22
CA SER A 169 -44.66 -14.22 22.80
C SER A 169 -43.25 -14.72 22.52
N GLU A 170 -42.89 -15.94 22.93
CA GLU A 170 -41.59 -16.57 22.65
C GLU A 170 -41.36 -16.73 21.14
N TYR A 171 -42.36 -17.19 20.39
CA TYR A 171 -42.26 -17.29 18.93
C TYR A 171 -41.99 -15.92 18.27
N GLY A 172 -42.73 -14.90 18.69
CA GLY A 172 -42.53 -13.53 18.20
C GLY A 172 -41.13 -13.00 18.51
N ARG A 173 -40.63 -13.26 19.72
CA ARG A 173 -39.25 -12.92 20.13
C ARG A 173 -38.22 -13.66 19.28
N LEU A 174 -38.37 -14.96 19.05
CA LEU A 174 -37.46 -15.75 18.20
C LEU A 174 -37.46 -15.25 16.75
N VAL A 175 -38.61 -14.86 16.20
CA VAL A 175 -38.69 -14.26 14.86
C VAL A 175 -37.98 -12.90 14.82
N GLN A 176 -38.18 -12.04 15.82
CA GLN A 176 -37.50 -10.75 15.91
C GLN A 176 -35.98 -10.91 16.07
N GLU A 177 -35.55 -11.85 16.90
CA GLU A 177 -34.14 -12.13 17.16
C GLU A 177 -33.45 -12.73 15.92
N LYS A 178 -34.11 -13.67 15.22
CA LYS A 178 -33.67 -14.16 13.90
C LYS A 178 -33.43 -13.00 12.93
N GLN A 179 -34.39 -12.10 12.83
CA GLN A 179 -34.32 -10.96 11.92
C GLN A 179 -33.19 -10.01 12.30
N ARG A 180 -33.00 -9.76 13.60
CA ARG A 180 -31.88 -8.95 14.09
C ARG A 180 -30.54 -9.57 13.69
N LEU A 181 -30.37 -10.88 13.91
CA LEU A 181 -29.15 -11.60 13.53
C LEU A 181 -28.94 -11.61 12.01
N GLU A 182 -30.00 -11.79 11.20
CA GLU A 182 -29.91 -11.72 9.74
C GLU A 182 -29.44 -10.32 9.26
N ILE A 183 -29.93 -9.24 9.87
CA ILE A 183 -29.50 -7.87 9.56
C ILE A 183 -28.04 -7.65 9.98
N GLU A 184 -27.66 -8.08 11.18
CA GLU A 184 -26.27 -7.97 11.67
C GLU A 184 -25.30 -8.77 10.78
N LEU A 185 -25.64 -10.00 10.40
CA LEU A 185 -24.83 -10.82 9.50
C LEU A 185 -24.68 -10.19 8.12
N LYS A 186 -25.74 -9.59 7.57
CA LYS A 186 -25.68 -8.89 6.29
C LYS A 186 -24.78 -7.66 6.34
N LYS A 187 -24.74 -6.94 7.47
CA LYS A 187 -23.77 -5.85 7.69
C LYS A 187 -22.34 -6.40 7.70
N LEU A 188 -22.10 -7.52 8.39
CA LEU A 188 -20.78 -8.17 8.41
C LEU A 188 -20.37 -8.70 7.02
N GLU A 189 -21.31 -9.15 6.20
CA GLU A 189 -21.04 -9.52 4.80
C GLU A 189 -20.59 -8.33 3.95
N ALA A 190 -21.21 -7.15 4.13
CA ALA A 190 -20.77 -5.93 3.46
C ALA A 190 -19.35 -5.51 3.91
N LEU A 191 -19.06 -5.58 5.22
CA LEU A 191 -17.71 -5.33 5.74
C LEU A 191 -16.70 -6.35 5.22
N GLN A 192 -17.09 -7.62 5.08
CA GLN A 192 -16.23 -8.65 4.50
C GLN A 192 -15.87 -8.32 3.04
N LYS A 193 -16.84 -7.83 2.25
CA LYS A 193 -16.60 -7.40 0.87
C LYS A 193 -15.62 -6.22 0.83
N GLN A 194 -15.83 -5.21 1.67
CA GLN A 194 -14.90 -4.08 1.79
C GLN A 194 -13.49 -4.54 2.19
N HIS A 195 -13.39 -5.49 3.12
CA HIS A 195 -12.11 -6.06 3.54
C HIS A 195 -11.40 -6.77 2.36
N THR A 196 -12.12 -7.52 1.53
CA THR A 196 -11.53 -8.16 0.34
C THR A 196 -11.07 -7.15 -0.71
N GLU A 197 -11.84 -6.08 -0.94
CA GLU A 197 -11.45 -5.00 -1.87
C GLU A 197 -10.20 -4.26 -1.37
N LEU A 198 -10.14 -3.95 -0.07
CA LEU A 198 -8.97 -3.34 0.57
C LEU A 198 -7.74 -4.25 0.49
N ARG A 199 -7.91 -5.57 0.57
CA ARG A 199 -6.80 -6.53 0.43
C ARG A 199 -6.17 -6.45 -0.96
N GLU A 200 -6.98 -6.45 -2.02
CA GLU A 200 -6.47 -6.32 -3.39
C GLU A 200 -5.82 -4.95 -3.61
N LYS A 201 -6.43 -3.88 -3.06
CA LYS A 201 -5.83 -2.54 -3.07
C LYS A 201 -4.47 -2.52 -2.37
N ALA A 202 -4.35 -3.13 -1.18
CA ALA A 202 -3.10 -3.20 -0.44
C ALA A 202 -2.02 -3.98 -1.21
N LYS A 203 -2.39 -5.04 -1.93
CA LYS A 203 -1.46 -5.78 -2.80
C LYS A 203 -0.92 -4.89 -3.92
N SER A 204 -1.80 -4.18 -4.62
CA SER A 204 -1.39 -3.24 -5.67
C SER A 204 -0.52 -2.10 -5.12
N LEU A 205 -0.85 -1.56 -3.94
CA LEU A 205 -0.04 -0.51 -3.31
C LEU A 205 1.36 -1.01 -2.94
N LEU A 206 1.50 -2.27 -2.52
CA LEU A 206 2.81 -2.86 -2.23
C LEU A 206 3.66 -3.00 -3.50
N GLU A 207 3.05 -3.38 -4.62
CA GLU A 207 3.71 -3.39 -5.94
C GLU A 207 4.16 -1.97 -6.36
N GLN A 208 3.35 -0.95 -6.09
CA GLN A 208 3.73 0.45 -6.31
C GLN A 208 4.90 0.89 -5.42
N VAL A 209 5.00 0.41 -4.17
CA VAL A 209 6.17 0.68 -3.32
C VAL A 209 7.45 0.12 -3.96
N GLN A 210 7.40 -1.12 -4.46
CA GLN A 210 8.54 -1.73 -5.16
C GLN A 210 8.88 -0.96 -6.44
N SER A 211 7.88 -0.59 -7.25
CA SER A 211 8.08 0.21 -8.47
C SER A 211 8.73 1.56 -8.17
N ALA A 212 8.24 2.28 -7.15
CA ALA A 212 8.83 3.53 -6.71
C ALA A 212 10.27 3.35 -6.23
N ARG A 213 10.57 2.25 -5.52
CA ARG A 213 11.92 1.95 -5.07
C ARG A 213 12.89 1.71 -6.24
N ARG A 214 12.46 0.98 -7.28
CA ARG A 214 13.20 0.82 -8.53
C ARG A 214 13.40 2.15 -9.25
N ALA A 215 12.36 2.99 -9.31
CA ALA A 215 12.44 4.30 -9.95
C ALA A 215 13.52 5.20 -9.31
N ILE A 216 13.66 5.17 -7.98
CA ILE A 216 14.75 5.86 -7.28
C ILE A 216 16.12 5.35 -7.76
N SER A 217 16.31 4.03 -7.83
CA SER A 217 17.58 3.44 -8.31
C SER A 217 17.84 3.81 -9.78
N THR A 218 16.81 3.81 -10.64
CA THR A 218 16.93 4.25 -12.04
C THR A 218 17.35 5.71 -12.14
N GLN A 219 16.74 6.61 -11.35
CA GLN A 219 17.13 8.02 -11.33
C GLN A 219 18.56 8.22 -10.84
N ARG A 220 18.97 7.53 -9.77
CA ARG A 220 20.34 7.56 -9.25
C ARG A 220 21.35 7.05 -10.29
N SER A 221 21.03 5.96 -10.98
CA SER A 221 21.87 5.40 -12.04
C SER A 221 22.00 6.37 -13.23
N ALA A 222 20.89 6.93 -13.71
CA ALA A 222 20.90 7.92 -14.78
C ALA A 222 21.70 9.17 -14.40
N PHE A 223 21.57 9.63 -13.15
CA PHE A 223 22.37 10.72 -12.61
C PHE A 223 23.87 10.44 -12.65
N LEU A 224 24.30 9.25 -12.20
CA LEU A 224 25.71 8.85 -12.21
C LEU A 224 26.24 8.75 -13.64
N GLN A 225 25.48 8.12 -14.54
CA GLN A 225 25.85 7.99 -15.95
C GLN A 225 26.01 9.36 -16.63
N ALA A 226 25.08 10.29 -16.40
CA ALA A 226 25.15 11.64 -16.97
C ALA A 226 26.30 12.46 -16.36
N THR A 227 26.53 12.36 -15.06
CA THR A 227 27.55 13.14 -14.33
C THR A 227 28.97 12.66 -14.65
N LEU A 228 29.17 11.36 -14.81
CA LEU A 228 30.48 10.74 -15.03
C LEU A 228 30.73 10.35 -16.48
N GLN A 229 29.91 10.80 -17.42
CA GLN A 229 30.07 10.49 -18.83
C GLN A 229 31.44 10.94 -19.33
N GLY A 230 32.28 9.97 -19.75
CA GLY A 230 33.63 10.24 -20.23
C GLY A 230 34.61 10.71 -19.16
N ASN A 231 34.29 10.56 -17.86
CA ASN A 231 35.23 10.86 -16.79
C ASN A 231 36.42 9.87 -16.83
N PRO A 232 37.66 10.34 -17.00
CA PRO A 232 38.79 9.44 -17.22
C PRO A 232 39.43 8.95 -15.93
N PHE A 233 38.98 9.43 -14.77
CA PHE A 233 39.55 9.11 -13.46
C PHE A 233 38.64 8.21 -12.63
N VAL A 234 37.32 8.38 -12.72
CA VAL A 234 36.36 7.70 -11.84
C VAL A 234 35.20 7.14 -12.62
N ARG A 235 34.87 5.88 -12.32
CA ARG A 235 33.62 5.23 -12.67
C ARG A 235 32.86 4.91 -11.39
N ILE A 236 31.58 5.25 -11.35
CA ILE A 236 30.69 4.89 -10.24
C ILE A 236 29.47 4.23 -10.85
N ASP A 237 29.29 2.96 -10.54
CA ASP A 237 28.12 2.19 -10.93
C ASP A 237 27.22 1.95 -9.72
N LEU A 238 25.92 2.15 -9.91
CA LEU A 238 24.92 1.88 -8.88
C LEU A 238 24.63 0.37 -8.83
N ILE A 239 24.60 -0.18 -7.63
CA ILE A 239 24.11 -1.54 -7.37
C ILE A 239 22.76 -1.42 -6.64
N PRO A 240 21.62 -1.58 -7.32
CA PRO A 240 20.31 -1.61 -6.66
C PRO A 240 20.29 -2.54 -5.45
N TYR A 241 19.87 -2.03 -4.29
CA TYR A 241 19.82 -2.75 -3.00
C TYR A 241 21.15 -3.17 -2.37
N SER A 242 22.29 -2.82 -2.97
CA SER A 242 23.64 -3.03 -2.43
C SER A 242 24.11 -4.49 -2.31
N ARG A 243 25.44 -4.65 -2.25
CA ARG A 243 26.14 -5.87 -1.79
C ARG A 243 26.65 -5.76 -0.36
N ASP A 244 26.52 -4.59 0.26
CA ASP A 244 27.03 -4.32 1.61
C ASP A 244 26.18 -5.04 2.65
N ALA A 245 26.63 -6.23 3.06
CA ALA A 245 25.95 -7.05 4.06
C ALA A 245 25.77 -6.31 5.39
N GLN A 246 26.75 -5.51 5.83
CA GLN A 246 26.67 -4.77 7.08
C GLN A 246 25.64 -3.62 6.99
N GLY A 247 25.62 -2.90 5.86
CA GLY A 247 24.61 -1.87 5.60
C GLY A 247 23.19 -2.43 5.49
N ILE A 248 23.04 -3.57 4.81
CA ILE A 248 21.76 -4.30 4.73
C ILE A 248 21.31 -4.70 6.12
N GLU A 249 22.19 -5.32 6.91
CA GLU A 249 21.88 -5.76 8.27
C GLU A 249 21.48 -4.61 9.18
N ARG A 250 22.21 -3.49 9.14
CA ARG A 250 21.87 -2.30 9.92
C ARG A 250 20.48 -1.78 9.60
N SER A 251 20.16 -1.65 8.30
CA SER A 251 18.83 -1.20 7.86
C SER A 251 17.72 -2.20 8.26
N LEU A 252 18.03 -3.50 8.28
CA LEU A 252 17.10 -4.53 8.74
C LEU A 252 16.86 -4.41 10.25
N ARG A 253 17.91 -4.23 11.06
CA ARG A 253 17.80 -4.02 12.51
C ARG A 253 16.91 -2.83 12.82
N GLU A 254 17.08 -1.72 12.10
CA GLU A 254 16.26 -0.51 12.26
C GLU A 254 14.78 -0.80 12.02
N VAL A 255 14.44 -1.51 10.94
CA VAL A 255 13.05 -1.89 10.65
C VAL A 255 12.48 -2.83 11.70
N LEU A 256 13.28 -3.78 12.18
CA LEU A 256 12.85 -4.71 13.22
C LEU A 256 12.78 -4.06 14.62
N GLY A 257 13.51 -2.96 14.85
CA GLY A 257 13.75 -2.42 16.18
C GLY A 257 14.64 -3.34 17.03
N ALA A 258 15.54 -4.11 16.39
CA ALA A 258 16.46 -5.00 17.07
C ALA A 258 17.71 -4.25 17.52
N ALA A 259 18.06 -4.36 18.81
CA ALA A 259 19.27 -3.74 19.35
C ALA A 259 20.55 -4.31 18.71
N GLU A 260 21.59 -3.49 18.64
CA GLU A 260 22.91 -3.88 18.13
C GLU A 260 23.46 -5.09 18.92
N GLY A 261 24.13 -6.01 18.21
CA GLY A 261 24.71 -7.22 18.80
C GLY A 261 23.71 -8.30 19.26
N LYS A 262 22.39 -8.11 19.08
CA LYS A 262 21.39 -9.16 19.33
C LYS A 262 21.10 -9.99 18.08
N TYR A 263 20.77 -11.26 18.26
CA TYR A 263 20.35 -12.16 17.17
C TYR A 263 21.36 -12.24 16.01
N VAL A 264 22.67 -12.17 16.33
CA VAL A 264 23.76 -12.11 15.35
C VAL A 264 23.71 -13.33 14.42
N ASP A 265 23.56 -14.54 14.98
CA ASP A 265 23.48 -15.78 14.19
C ASP A 265 22.27 -15.83 13.25
N ASP A 266 21.18 -15.13 13.58
CA ASP A 266 19.93 -15.11 12.80
C ASP A 266 19.91 -13.98 11.76
N LEU A 267 20.52 -12.82 12.07
CA LEU A 267 20.51 -11.64 11.22
C LEU A 267 21.70 -11.64 10.24
N TYR A 268 22.90 -11.62 10.78
CA TYR A 268 24.13 -11.70 10.00
C TYR A 268 25.33 -11.98 10.90
N GLN A 269 26.08 -13.02 10.56
CA GLN A 269 27.35 -13.34 11.18
C GLN A 269 28.39 -13.62 10.09
N GLU A 270 29.52 -12.93 10.18
CA GLU A 270 30.67 -13.16 9.33
C GLU A 270 31.88 -13.44 10.23
N GLN A 271 32.57 -14.55 9.97
CA GLN A 271 33.76 -14.98 10.71
C GLN A 271 34.84 -15.38 9.73
N GLU A 272 36.09 -15.03 10.06
CA GLU A 272 37.25 -15.39 9.25
C GLU A 272 37.36 -16.92 9.10
N GLY A 273 37.35 -17.42 7.86
CA GLY A 273 37.48 -18.84 7.55
C GLY A 273 36.17 -19.67 7.62
N ALA A 274 35.01 -19.06 7.85
CA ALA A 274 33.71 -19.72 7.80
C ALA A 274 32.76 -19.03 6.79
N SER A 275 31.83 -19.80 6.21
CA SER A 275 30.76 -19.21 5.39
C SER A 275 29.89 -18.27 6.25
N PRO A 276 29.55 -17.07 5.75
CA PRO A 276 28.61 -16.18 6.43
C PRO A 276 27.29 -16.87 6.73
N LYS A 277 26.63 -16.47 7.82
CA LYS A 277 25.35 -17.04 8.29
C LYS A 277 24.33 -15.96 8.59
N GLY A 278 23.06 -16.38 8.64
CA GLY A 278 21.92 -15.53 8.96
C GLY A 278 21.18 -15.05 7.72
N LEU A 279 20.09 -14.32 7.95
CA LEU A 279 19.17 -13.87 6.92
C LEU A 279 19.84 -13.06 5.81
N VAL A 280 20.78 -12.17 6.15
CA VAL A 280 21.49 -11.35 5.16
C VAL A 280 22.46 -12.20 4.33
N ALA A 281 23.09 -13.20 4.94
CA ALA A 281 23.94 -14.14 4.22
C ALA A 281 23.11 -15.00 3.23
N ASP A 282 21.94 -15.48 3.66
CA ASP A 282 21.01 -16.22 2.79
C ASP A 282 20.51 -15.35 1.62
N LEU A 283 20.23 -14.07 1.89
CA LEU A 283 19.82 -13.09 0.88
C LEU A 283 20.90 -12.91 -0.20
N LEU A 284 22.13 -12.59 0.20
CA LEU A 284 23.21 -12.32 -0.73
C LEU A 284 23.68 -13.60 -1.44
N GLY A 285 23.82 -14.70 -0.71
CA GLY A 285 24.25 -15.99 -1.28
C GLY A 285 23.29 -16.52 -2.34
N THR A 286 21.98 -16.27 -2.22
CA THR A 286 21.01 -16.63 -3.27
C THR A 286 21.26 -15.87 -4.56
N VAL A 287 21.67 -14.60 -4.46
CA VAL A 287 21.94 -13.75 -5.63
C VAL A 287 23.26 -14.16 -6.27
N ASP A 288 24.31 -14.37 -5.47
CA ASP A 288 25.63 -14.79 -5.95
C ASP A 288 25.60 -16.12 -6.72
N LEU A 289 24.67 -17.02 -6.41
CA LEU A 289 24.50 -18.31 -7.12
C LEU A 289 23.95 -18.17 -8.54
N VAL A 290 23.17 -17.11 -8.81
CA VAL A 290 22.48 -16.90 -10.10
C VAL A 290 23.13 -15.78 -10.90
N GLU A 291 23.96 -14.95 -10.25
CA GLU A 291 24.61 -13.82 -10.87
C GLU A 291 25.63 -14.25 -11.95
N GLN A 292 25.56 -13.60 -13.11
CA GLN A 292 26.61 -13.72 -14.13
C GLN A 292 27.78 -12.78 -13.79
N PRO A 293 29.04 -13.18 -14.03
CA PRO A 293 30.19 -12.33 -13.75
C PRO A 293 30.04 -10.93 -14.34
N GLY A 294 29.96 -9.92 -13.48
CA GLY A 294 29.87 -8.50 -13.86
C GLY A 294 28.47 -7.96 -14.17
N VAL A 295 27.39 -8.72 -13.93
CA VAL A 295 26.00 -8.27 -14.20
C VAL A 295 25.12 -8.46 -12.98
N TRP A 296 24.73 -7.35 -12.35
CA TRP A 296 23.82 -7.36 -11.20
C TRP A 296 22.38 -7.71 -11.59
N ASP A 297 21.86 -8.83 -11.07
CA ASP A 297 20.48 -9.25 -11.27
C ASP A 297 19.56 -8.70 -10.16
N THR A 298 18.96 -7.54 -10.45
CA THR A 298 18.01 -6.88 -9.54
C THR A 298 16.75 -7.72 -9.32
N ALA A 299 16.30 -8.48 -10.31
CA ALA A 299 15.10 -9.30 -10.18
C ALA A 299 15.34 -10.51 -9.28
N ALA A 300 16.50 -11.18 -9.41
CA ALA A 300 16.91 -12.26 -8.51
C ALA A 300 17.02 -11.76 -7.06
N PHE A 301 17.64 -10.60 -6.84
CA PHE A 301 17.73 -9.98 -5.52
C PHE A 301 16.34 -9.73 -4.91
N GLU A 302 15.41 -9.16 -5.67
CA GLU A 302 14.06 -8.89 -5.18
C GLU A 302 13.28 -10.17 -4.82
N GLN A 303 13.48 -11.27 -5.55
CA GLN A 303 12.90 -12.56 -5.21
C GLN A 303 13.50 -13.14 -3.92
N ALA A 304 14.82 -13.06 -3.76
CA ALA A 304 15.49 -13.46 -2.53
C ALA A 304 15.01 -12.61 -1.35
N LEU A 305 14.90 -11.28 -1.52
CA LEU A 305 14.39 -10.35 -0.52
C LEU A 305 12.94 -10.68 -0.13
N LEU A 306 12.07 -10.97 -1.11
CA LEU A 306 10.70 -11.38 -0.85
C LEU A 306 10.63 -12.68 -0.03
N THR A 307 11.55 -13.61 -0.28
CA THR A 307 11.66 -14.86 0.47
C THR A 307 12.03 -14.59 1.93
N GLN A 308 13.01 -13.74 2.19
CA GLN A 308 13.39 -13.37 3.56
C GLN A 308 12.27 -12.61 4.29
N LYS A 309 11.57 -11.69 3.59
CA LYS A 309 10.38 -11.01 4.15
C LYS A 309 9.27 -11.98 4.55
N LYS A 310 9.04 -13.05 3.77
CA LYS A 310 8.07 -14.09 4.10
C LYS A 310 8.47 -14.83 5.38
N ARG A 311 9.73 -15.27 5.49
CA ARG A 311 10.26 -15.91 6.71
C ARG A 311 10.07 -15.03 7.94
N LEU A 312 10.44 -13.75 7.86
CA LEU A 312 10.22 -12.78 8.95
C LEU A 312 8.73 -12.63 9.31
N SER A 313 7.86 -12.55 8.30
CA SER A 313 6.41 -12.44 8.51
C SER A 313 5.81 -13.70 9.15
N GLN A 314 6.31 -14.89 8.78
CA GLN A 314 5.92 -16.17 9.33
C GLN A 314 6.35 -16.31 10.78
N ALA A 315 7.60 -15.93 11.10
CA ALA A 315 8.10 -15.86 12.46
C ALA A 315 7.30 -14.90 13.34
N GLY A 316 6.96 -13.71 12.82
CA GLY A 316 6.07 -12.76 13.50
C GLY A 316 4.66 -13.33 13.78
N ARG A 317 4.21 -14.34 13.03
CA ARG A 317 2.95 -15.07 13.27
C ARG A 317 3.11 -16.29 14.17
N GLY A 318 4.32 -16.58 14.64
CA GLY A 318 4.62 -17.67 15.57
C GLY A 318 5.12 -18.95 14.91
N GLN A 319 5.48 -18.93 13.62
CA GLN A 319 6.14 -20.06 12.95
C GLN A 319 7.64 -20.10 13.30
N ALA A 320 8.22 -21.30 13.38
CA ALA A 320 9.63 -21.47 13.76
C ALA A 320 10.55 -21.37 12.53
N GLU A 321 10.94 -20.16 12.16
CA GLU A 321 11.80 -19.88 10.98
C GLU A 321 13.27 -19.60 11.34
N PHE A 322 13.51 -19.16 12.57
CA PHE A 322 14.83 -18.74 13.07
C PHE A 322 15.18 -19.38 14.42
N GLY A 323 16.27 -18.96 15.04
CA GLY A 323 16.61 -19.28 16.42
C GLY A 323 15.48 -18.92 17.40
N GLY A 324 15.30 -19.74 18.45
CA GLY A 324 14.15 -19.63 19.36
C GLY A 324 14.00 -18.25 20.01
N TRP A 325 15.12 -17.61 20.37
CA TRP A 325 15.12 -16.26 20.94
C TRP A 325 14.67 -15.20 19.92
N PHE A 326 15.09 -15.31 18.67
CA PHE A 326 14.71 -14.37 17.62
C PHE A 326 13.25 -14.55 17.20
N ASN A 327 12.76 -15.78 17.05
CA ASN A 327 11.33 -16.04 16.81
C ASN A 327 10.47 -15.45 17.94
N LYS A 328 10.87 -15.63 19.20
CA LYS A 328 10.15 -15.07 20.35
C LYS A 328 10.13 -13.54 20.32
N PHE A 329 11.23 -12.91 19.92
CA PHE A 329 11.30 -11.47 19.71
C PHE A 329 10.37 -11.00 18.59
N LEU A 330 10.45 -11.60 17.40
CA LEU A 330 9.61 -11.22 16.25
C LEU A 330 8.12 -11.38 16.56
N LYS A 331 7.72 -12.46 17.24
CA LYS A 331 6.35 -12.67 17.68
C LYS A 331 5.91 -11.62 18.71
N ALA A 332 6.74 -11.35 19.71
CA ALA A 332 6.43 -10.35 20.72
C ALA A 332 6.29 -8.94 20.12
N GLU A 333 7.11 -8.59 19.13
CA GLU A 333 7.01 -7.30 18.44
C GLU A 333 5.77 -7.23 17.54
N ALA A 334 5.42 -8.32 16.84
CA ALA A 334 4.19 -8.39 16.06
C ALA A 334 2.93 -8.28 16.93
N ASP A 335 2.95 -8.81 18.16
CA ASP A 335 1.84 -8.72 19.11
C ASP A 335 1.68 -7.32 19.70
N LYS A 336 2.79 -6.62 19.98
CA LYS A 336 2.77 -5.25 20.49
C LYS A 336 2.42 -4.22 19.42
N ARG A 337 2.92 -4.41 18.20
CA ARG A 337 2.82 -3.47 17.08
C ARG A 337 2.13 -4.16 15.89
N PRO A 338 0.80 -4.00 15.73
CA PRO A 338 0.05 -4.67 14.66
C PRO A 338 0.54 -4.34 13.23
N GLU A 339 1.21 -3.20 13.05
CA GLU A 339 1.84 -2.73 11.80
C GLU A 339 3.24 -3.29 11.55
N PHE A 340 3.85 -4.00 12.52
CA PHE A 340 5.23 -4.49 12.46
C PHE A 340 5.54 -5.25 11.16
N ILE A 341 4.67 -6.20 10.79
CA ILE A 341 4.81 -6.99 9.57
C ILE A 341 4.67 -6.10 8.33
N ASP A 342 3.82 -5.07 8.35
CA ASP A 342 3.66 -4.17 7.21
C ASP A 342 4.93 -3.35 6.96
N HIS A 343 5.64 -2.95 8.02
CA HIS A 343 6.93 -2.29 7.92
C HIS A 343 8.01 -3.20 7.32
N ILE A 344 8.04 -4.48 7.69
CA ILE A 344 8.91 -5.50 7.08
C ILE A 344 8.62 -5.64 5.58
N LEU A 345 7.34 -5.70 5.19
CA LEU A 345 6.96 -5.79 3.77
C LEU A 345 7.43 -4.57 2.96
N CYS A 346 7.41 -3.38 3.58
CA CYS A 346 7.86 -2.13 2.97
C CYS A 346 9.38 -1.88 3.05
N TRP A 347 10.16 -2.76 3.68
CA TRP A 347 11.60 -2.59 3.80
C TRP A 347 12.32 -2.95 2.51
N PHE A 348 13.25 -2.11 2.08
CA PHE A 348 14.16 -2.41 0.99
C PHE A 348 15.53 -1.87 1.40
N PRO A 349 16.62 -2.60 1.14
CA PRO A 349 17.94 -2.04 1.32
C PRO A 349 18.18 -0.77 0.48
N GLU A 350 19.12 0.05 0.94
CA GLU A 350 19.62 1.18 0.14
C GLU A 350 20.46 0.68 -1.04
N ASP A 351 20.64 1.55 -2.05
CA ASP A 351 21.51 1.21 -3.17
C ASP A 351 22.97 1.25 -2.73
N GLY A 352 23.76 0.31 -3.24
CA GLY A 352 25.21 0.31 -3.11
C GLY A 352 25.88 1.07 -4.25
N LEU A 353 27.14 1.40 -4.06
CA LEU A 353 27.99 2.02 -5.08
C LEU A 353 29.22 1.14 -5.32
N GLN A 354 29.47 0.79 -6.57
CA GLN A 354 30.74 0.27 -7.03
C GLN A 354 31.54 1.42 -7.60
N VAL A 355 32.59 1.82 -6.89
CA VAL A 355 33.48 2.90 -7.32
C VAL A 355 34.78 2.31 -7.81
N GLU A 356 35.16 2.67 -9.03
CA GLU A 356 36.41 2.29 -9.66
C GLU A 356 37.21 3.54 -10.05
N TYR A 357 38.52 3.44 -9.91
CA TYR A 357 39.45 4.55 -10.08
C TYR A 357 40.58 4.21 -11.07
N SER A 358 40.88 5.13 -11.99
CA SER A 358 42.05 5.06 -12.88
C SER A 358 43.14 6.00 -12.39
N ARG A 359 44.32 5.43 -12.07
CA ARG A 359 45.47 6.21 -11.57
C ARG A 359 46.04 7.17 -12.61
N LYS A 360 45.98 6.79 -13.89
CA LYS A 360 46.59 7.56 -14.99
C LYS A 360 45.66 8.62 -15.55
N GLY A 361 44.36 8.56 -15.25
CA GLY A 361 43.39 9.49 -15.82
C GLY A 361 43.27 9.37 -17.35
N ASP A 362 43.49 8.16 -17.88
CA ASP A 362 43.43 7.87 -19.32
C ASP A 362 42.16 7.08 -19.70
N GLY A 363 41.25 6.87 -18.75
CA GLY A 363 40.04 6.06 -18.93
C GLY A 363 40.34 4.57 -19.08
N ARG A 364 41.50 4.08 -18.64
CA ARG A 364 41.92 2.67 -18.66
C ARG A 364 42.40 2.22 -17.29
N ASP A 365 42.62 0.92 -17.13
CA ASP A 365 43.18 0.30 -15.91
C ASP A 365 42.41 0.66 -14.62
N PHE A 366 41.08 0.70 -14.68
CA PHE A 366 40.22 0.98 -13.52
C PHE A 366 40.39 -0.09 -12.43
N GLN A 367 40.53 0.36 -11.18
CA GLN A 367 40.69 -0.49 -10.00
C GLN A 367 39.62 -0.17 -8.97
N SER A 368 39.09 -1.19 -8.29
CA SER A 368 38.11 -1.01 -7.22
C SER A 368 38.68 -0.14 -6.09
N ILE A 369 37.88 0.82 -5.63
CA ILE A 369 38.25 1.76 -4.57
C ILE A 369 38.48 1.08 -3.21
N GLY A 370 37.91 -0.12 -3.01
CA GLY A 370 38.04 -0.88 -1.75
C GLY A 370 39.48 -1.30 -1.45
N GLN A 371 40.32 -1.39 -2.48
CA GLN A 371 41.75 -1.71 -2.38
C GLN A 371 42.64 -0.46 -2.54
N ALA A 372 42.03 0.72 -2.64
CA ALA A 372 42.73 1.96 -2.92
C ALA A 372 43.27 2.63 -1.64
N SER A 373 44.38 3.35 -1.76
CA SER A 373 44.95 4.11 -0.64
C SER A 373 44.01 5.23 -0.19
N ALA A 374 44.21 5.79 1.01
CA ALA A 374 43.46 6.96 1.48
C ALA A 374 43.45 8.10 0.45
N GLY A 375 44.61 8.41 -0.15
CA GLY A 375 44.72 9.43 -1.18
C GLY A 375 44.00 9.10 -2.49
N GLN A 376 43.98 7.83 -2.92
CA GLN A 376 43.21 7.45 -4.09
C GLN A 376 41.69 7.56 -3.85
N ARG A 377 41.24 7.31 -2.62
CA ARG A 377 39.84 7.53 -2.22
C ARG A 377 39.46 9.00 -2.25
N ALA A 378 40.31 9.86 -1.67
CA ALA A 378 40.14 11.30 -1.71
C ALA A 378 40.12 11.82 -3.17
N ALA A 379 41.04 11.33 -4.02
CA ALA A 379 41.09 11.67 -5.43
C ALA A 379 39.79 11.31 -6.16
N ALA A 380 39.26 10.11 -5.94
CA ALA A 380 38.03 9.69 -6.59
C ALA A 380 36.81 10.54 -6.16
N MET A 381 36.69 10.85 -4.86
CA MET A 381 35.65 11.74 -4.37
C MET A 381 35.75 13.15 -4.95
N LEU A 382 36.96 13.70 -4.99
CA LEU A 382 37.21 15.02 -5.55
C LEU A 382 36.89 15.05 -7.05
N ALA A 383 37.30 14.03 -7.82
CA ALA A 383 36.97 13.90 -9.24
C ALA A 383 35.45 13.89 -9.48
N PHE A 384 34.68 13.20 -8.62
CA PHE A 384 33.22 13.20 -8.69
C PHE A 384 32.62 14.58 -8.37
N LEU A 385 33.05 15.24 -7.28
CA LEU A 385 32.60 16.59 -6.91
C LEU A 385 32.97 17.66 -7.94
N LEU A 386 34.10 17.47 -8.64
CA LEU A 386 34.52 18.30 -9.76
C LEU A 386 33.77 17.97 -11.05
N ALA A 387 33.19 16.79 -11.20
CA ALA A 387 32.36 16.46 -12.36
C ALA A 387 30.92 16.99 -12.22
N HIS A 388 30.39 17.10 -11.00
CA HIS A 388 29.01 17.51 -10.74
C HIS A 388 28.85 19.00 -10.40
N GLY A 389 27.70 19.58 -10.78
CA GLY A 389 27.24 20.91 -10.33
C GLY A 389 27.81 22.11 -11.09
N ASN A 390 27.07 23.22 -11.06
CA ASN A 390 27.50 24.53 -11.59
C ASN A 390 27.50 25.61 -10.50
N GLU A 391 27.11 25.26 -9.28
CA GLU A 391 27.11 26.14 -8.13
C GLU A 391 28.55 26.51 -7.73
N PRO A 392 28.76 27.67 -7.08
CA PRO A 392 30.05 27.99 -6.48
C PRO A 392 30.52 26.87 -5.54
N LEU A 393 31.76 26.41 -5.72
CA LEU A 393 32.36 25.37 -4.88
C LEU A 393 33.51 25.93 -4.04
N VAL A 394 33.47 25.68 -2.74
CA VAL A 394 34.55 25.99 -1.80
C VAL A 394 35.29 24.69 -1.48
N LEU A 395 36.60 24.67 -1.72
CA LEU A 395 37.49 23.55 -1.41
C LEU A 395 38.55 24.03 -0.43
N ASP A 396 38.59 23.43 0.76
CA ASP A 396 39.60 23.68 1.77
C ASP A 396 40.59 22.52 1.78
N GLN A 397 41.86 22.81 1.49
CA GLN A 397 42.97 21.89 1.39
C GLN A 397 42.65 20.57 0.62
N PRO A 398 42.16 20.66 -0.64
CA PRO A 398 41.86 19.46 -1.44
C PRO A 398 43.08 18.56 -1.70
N GLU A 399 44.30 19.03 -1.41
CA GLU A 399 45.57 18.34 -1.60
C GLU A 399 46.05 17.44 -0.45
N ASP A 400 45.55 17.61 0.79
CA ASP A 400 46.24 17.12 1.99
C ASP A 400 46.44 15.59 2.04
N ASP A 401 45.52 14.84 1.43
CA ASP A 401 45.60 13.38 1.34
C ASP A 401 46.10 12.87 -0.02
N LEU A 402 46.41 13.77 -0.96
CA LEU A 402 46.76 13.42 -2.35
C LEU A 402 48.27 13.36 -2.56
N ASP A 403 48.72 12.41 -3.39
CA ASP A 403 50.12 12.43 -3.85
C ASP A 403 50.35 13.53 -4.92
N ASN A 404 51.61 13.95 -5.08
CA ASN A 404 51.97 15.03 -6.02
C ASN A 404 51.58 14.73 -7.48
N HIS A 405 51.53 13.46 -7.88
CA HIS A 405 51.15 13.07 -9.24
C HIS A 405 49.65 13.25 -9.46
N LEU A 406 48.84 12.88 -8.47
CA LEU A 406 47.39 13.06 -8.45
C LEU A 406 46.99 14.53 -8.34
N ILE A 407 47.71 15.33 -7.55
CA ILE A 407 47.48 16.77 -7.46
C ILE A 407 47.60 17.42 -8.84
N TYR A 408 48.67 17.12 -9.58
CA TYR A 408 48.88 17.71 -10.91
C TYR A 408 47.95 17.12 -11.98
N GLY A 409 47.85 15.80 -12.04
CA GLY A 409 47.12 15.10 -13.10
C GLY A 409 45.60 15.24 -12.97
N LEU A 410 45.06 15.13 -11.76
CA LEU A 410 43.63 15.19 -11.51
C LEU A 410 43.18 16.58 -11.08
N VAL A 411 43.73 17.12 -9.99
CA VAL A 411 43.17 18.32 -9.34
C VAL A 411 43.35 19.57 -10.21
N VAL A 412 44.58 19.83 -10.68
CA VAL A 412 44.86 21.02 -11.51
C VAL A 412 44.11 20.97 -12.84
N GLN A 413 44.08 19.82 -13.51
CA GLN A 413 43.35 19.68 -14.78
C GLN A 413 41.84 19.88 -14.59
N GLN A 414 41.26 19.25 -13.57
CA GLN A 414 39.84 19.37 -13.29
C GLN A 414 39.46 20.79 -12.86
N ILE A 415 40.26 21.47 -12.02
CA ILE A 415 40.05 22.88 -11.65
C ILE A 415 40.05 23.77 -12.91
N ARG A 416 41.02 23.58 -13.82
CA ARG A 416 41.12 24.37 -15.05
C ARG A 416 39.91 24.22 -15.95
N SER A 417 39.37 23.01 -16.10
CA SER A 417 38.16 22.76 -16.86
C SER A 417 36.91 23.31 -16.14
N ASN A 418 36.87 23.17 -14.82
CA ASN A 418 35.71 23.57 -14.00
C ASN A 418 35.56 25.08 -13.82
N LYS A 419 36.66 25.84 -13.71
CA LYS A 419 36.59 27.31 -13.57
C LYS A 419 35.94 28.01 -14.77
N LEU A 420 35.83 27.32 -15.92
CA LEU A 420 35.14 27.83 -17.10
C LEU A 420 33.61 27.78 -16.97
N ARG A 421 33.08 26.92 -16.09
CA ARG A 421 31.64 26.68 -15.94
C ARG A 421 31.06 27.06 -14.57
N ARG A 422 31.89 27.19 -13.53
CA ARG A 422 31.47 27.58 -12.17
C ARG A 422 32.55 28.36 -11.43
N GLN A 423 32.15 29.07 -10.38
CA GLN A 423 33.10 29.70 -9.46
C GLN A 423 33.75 28.66 -8.55
N LEU A 424 35.07 28.74 -8.39
CA LEU A 424 35.85 27.90 -7.47
C LEU A 424 36.58 28.80 -6.47
N ILE A 425 36.39 28.56 -5.18
CA ILE A 425 37.13 29.21 -4.09
C ILE A 425 37.98 28.11 -3.44
N ILE A 426 39.29 28.22 -3.55
CA ILE A 426 40.21 27.17 -3.09
C ILE A 426 41.14 27.77 -2.05
N VAL A 427 41.19 27.14 -0.88
CA VAL A 427 42.16 27.42 0.19
C VAL A 427 43.21 26.32 0.12
N THR A 428 44.45 26.67 -0.22
CA THR A 428 45.53 25.70 -0.45
C THR A 428 46.87 26.31 -0.08
N HIS A 429 47.80 25.48 0.37
CA HIS A 429 49.21 25.86 0.55
C HIS A 429 50.11 25.28 -0.56
N ASN A 430 49.54 24.54 -1.52
CA ASN A 430 50.28 23.86 -2.57
C ASN A 430 50.55 24.79 -3.77
N PRO A 431 51.81 25.08 -4.11
CA PRO A 431 52.16 26.01 -5.20
C PRO A 431 51.81 25.47 -6.60
N ASN A 432 51.45 24.18 -6.74
CA ASN A 432 50.96 23.65 -8.02
C ASN A 432 49.48 23.98 -8.26
N ILE A 433 48.73 24.32 -7.22
CA ILE A 433 47.30 24.67 -7.27
C ILE A 433 47.10 26.19 -7.39
N VAL A 434 47.94 26.98 -6.70
CA VAL A 434 48.03 28.45 -6.83
C VAL A 434 48.44 28.86 -8.23
#